data_AF-A0A5K1EBI3-F1
#
_entry.id   AF-A0A5K1EBI3-F1
#
_cell.length_a   1.000
_cell.length_b   1.000
_cell.length_c   1.000
_cell.angle_alpha   90.00
_cell.angle_beta   90.00
_cell.angle_gamma   90.00
#
_symmetry.space_group_name_H-M   'P 1'
#
loop_
_entity.id
_entity.type
_entity.pdbx_description
1 polymer ?
#
loop_
_entity_poly.entity_id
_entity_poly.type
_entity_poly.pdbx_seq_one_letter_code
_entity_poly.pdbx_strand_id
1 'polypeptide(L)' 'HYDGDVKDLSLDFTVTEESLGKRVVTELKPGGANLIVTNENKLQYVHAIADYKLNRQ' A
#
# COMPACT_ATOMS: atom_id res chain seq x y z
N HIS A 1 -5.01 -7.53 -20.94
CA HIS A 1 -5.31 -8.39 -19.78
C HIS A 1 -4.03 -8.37 -18.94
N TYR A 2 -3.97 -7.56 -17.89
CA TYR A 2 -2.79 -7.58 -17.01
C TYR A 2 -3.00 -8.80 -16.13
N ASP A 3 -2.26 -9.88 -16.43
CA ASP A 3 -2.19 -11.14 -15.66
C ASP A 3 -1.50 -10.91 -14.28
N GLY A 4 -1.65 -9.69 -13.76
CA GLY A 4 -0.72 -8.99 -12.90
C GLY A 4 -0.55 -9.63 -11.55
N ASP A 5 0.51 -10.40 -11.43
CA ASP A 5 1.17 -10.60 -10.16
C ASP A 5 1.52 -9.21 -9.61
N VAL A 6 0.78 -8.79 -8.57
CA VAL A 6 1.05 -7.55 -7.81
C VAL A 6 2.50 -7.48 -7.29
N LYS A 7 3.19 -8.62 -7.29
CA LYS A 7 4.63 -8.77 -7.06
C LYS A 7 5.49 -7.99 -8.08
N ASP A 8 5.11 -7.95 -9.35
CA ASP A 8 5.85 -7.21 -10.39
C ASP A 8 5.77 -5.69 -10.16
N LEU A 9 4.63 -5.24 -9.62
CA LEU A 9 4.42 -3.86 -9.24
C LEU A 9 5.25 -3.42 -8.03
N SER A 10 5.93 -4.37 -7.36
CA SER A 10 6.80 -4.14 -6.19
C SER A 10 6.15 -3.23 -5.15
N LEU A 11 4.84 -3.39 -4.95
CA LEU A 11 4.10 -2.66 -3.93
C LEU A 11 4.49 -3.21 -2.56
N ASP A 12 4.69 -2.32 -1.62
CA ASP A 12 4.87 -2.66 -0.21
C ASP A 12 3.68 -2.16 0.61
N PHE A 13 3.63 -2.44 1.92
CA PHE A 13 2.56 -1.95 2.79
C PHE A 13 2.77 -0.48 3.19
N THR A 14 3.20 0.36 2.26
CA THR A 14 3.17 1.82 2.38
C THR A 14 2.23 2.44 1.36
N VAL A 15 1.75 3.63 1.68
CA VAL A 15 0.99 4.48 0.78
C VAL A 15 1.79 5.75 0.53
N THR A 16 2.02 6.06 -0.74
CA THR A 16 2.61 7.34 -1.14
C THR A 16 1.48 8.29 -1.48
N GLU A 17 1.28 9.30 -0.65
CA GLU A 17 0.30 10.36 -0.89
C GLU A 17 1.02 11.64 -1.33
N GLU A 18 0.55 12.26 -2.40
CA GLU A 18 1.05 13.57 -2.81
C GLU A 18 0.18 14.66 -2.17
N SER A 19 0.76 15.41 -1.23
CA SER A 19 0.10 16.53 -0.55
C SER A 19 0.93 17.78 -0.73
N LEU A 20 0.32 18.83 -1.28
CA LEU A 20 0.95 20.13 -1.51
C LEU A 20 2.27 20.05 -2.32
N GLY A 21 2.34 19.15 -3.30
CA GLY A 21 3.54 18.93 -4.12
C GLY A 21 4.66 18.15 -3.42
N LYS A 22 4.41 17.59 -2.23
CA LYS A 22 5.33 16.69 -1.53
C LYS A 22 4.76 15.28 -1.51
N ARG A 23 5.60 14.31 -1.87
CA ARG A 23 5.29 12.88 -1.71
C ARG A 23 5.58 12.47 -0.28
N VAL A 24 4.53 12.10 0.46
CA VAL A 24 4.62 11.57 1.82
C VAL A 24 4.37 10.08 1.74
N VAL A 25 5.39 9.30 2.07
CA VAL A 25 5.26 7.84 2.21
C VAL A 25 4.83 7.56 3.64
N THR A 26 3.68 6.91 3.80
CA THR A 26 3.18 6.48 5.12
C THR A 26 3.07 4.97 5.16
N GLU A 27 3.64 4.35 6.18
CA GLU A 27 3.48 2.92 6.40
C GLU A 27 2.06 2.62 6.90
N LEU A 28 1.37 1.68 6.24
CA LEU A 28 0.02 1.25 6.63
C LEU A 28 0.04 0.32 7.86
N LYS A 29 1.19 -0.31 8.11
CA LYS A 29 1.45 -1.19 9.25
C LYS A 29 2.90 -1.04 9.68
N PRO A 30 3.25 -1.33 10.94
CA PRO A 30 4.64 -1.33 11.38
C PRO A 30 5.49 -2.31 10.56
N GLY A 31 6.58 -1.79 9.97
CA GLY A 31 7.47 -2.54 9.08
C GLY A 31 6.89 -2.81 7.70
N GLY A 32 5.88 -2.04 7.28
CA GLY A 32 5.18 -2.21 6.01
C GLY A 32 6.08 -2.01 4.80
N ALA A 33 7.08 -1.13 4.90
CA ALA A 33 8.05 -0.88 3.83
C ALA A 33 8.93 -2.11 3.50
N ASN A 34 9.10 -3.05 4.43
CA ASN A 34 9.84 -4.30 4.20
C ASN A 34 8.94 -5.47 3.77
N LEU A 35 7.62 -5.25 3.73
CA LEU A 35 6.64 -6.28 3.40
C LEU A 35 6.13 -6.04 1.98
N ILE A 36 6.54 -6.91 1.06
CA ILE A 36 6.06 -6.87 -0.31
C ILE A 36 4.63 -7.42 -0.38
N VAL A 37 3.78 -6.72 -1.10
CA VAL A 37 2.43 -7.13 -1.42
C VAL A 37 2.48 -8.26 -2.45
N THR A 38 1.96 -9.41 -2.06
CA THR A 38 1.80 -10.60 -2.88
C THR A 38 0.32 -10.87 -3.11
N ASN A 39 -0.02 -11.73 -4.07
CA ASN A 39 -1.42 -12.06 -4.34
C ASN A 39 -2.14 -12.68 -3.12
N GLU A 40 -1.39 -13.29 -2.19
CA GLU A 40 -1.90 -13.89 -0.96
C GLU A 40 -2.20 -12.83 0.12
N ASN A 41 -1.42 -11.75 0.17
CA ASN A 41 -1.57 -10.71 1.19
C ASN A 41 -2.23 -9.42 0.64
N LYS A 42 -2.57 -9.37 -0.66
CA LYS A 42 -3.23 -8.23 -1.31
C LYS A 42 -4.51 -7.79 -0.60
N LEU A 43 -5.25 -8.74 -0.04
CA LEU A 43 -6.48 -8.43 0.69
C LEU A 43 -6.17 -7.64 1.96
N GLN A 44 -5.10 -8.00 2.67
CA GLN A 44 -4.66 -7.23 3.84
C GLN A 44 -4.19 -5.84 3.45
N TYR A 45 -3.48 -5.71 2.32
CA TYR A 45 -3.07 -4.39 1.82
C TYR A 45 -4.29 -3.51 1.51
N VAL A 46 -5.29 -4.05 0.81
CA VAL A 46 -6.54 -3.35 0.51
C VAL A 46 -7.26 -2.93 1.79
N HIS A 47 -7.35 -3.81 2.78
CA HIS A 47 -7.97 -3.48 4.07
C HIS A 47 -7.19 -2.39 4.80
N ALA A 48 -5.86 -2.45 4.82
CA ALA A 48 -5.02 -1.46 5.47
C ALA A 48 -5.10 -0.09 4.78
N ILE A 49 -5.15 -0.04 3.45
CA ILE A 49 -5.41 1.18 2.68
C ILE A 49 -6.81 1.74 3.00
N ALA A 50 -7.84 0.89 3.02
CA ALA A 50 -9.20 1.31 3.28
C ALA A 50 -9.34 1.90 4.69
N ASP A 51 -8.79 1.22 5.70
CA ASP A 51 -8.75 1.70 7.07
C ASP A 51 -7.97 3.02 7.18
N TYR A 52 -6.79 3.10 6.55
CA TYR A 52 -6.00 4.31 6.51
C TYR A 52 -6.75 5.48 5.87
N LYS A 53 -7.41 5.26 4.73
CA LYS A 53 -8.21 6.28 4.03
C LYS A 53 -9.43 6.69 4.86
N LEU A 54 -10.10 5.75 5.53
CA LEU A 54 -11.26 6.04 6.38
C LEU A 54 -10.87 6.76 7.68
N ASN A 55 -9.70 6.45 8.27
CA ASN A 55 -9.23 7.11 9.49
C ASN A 55 -8.55 8.46 9.22
N ARG A 56 -8.00 8.69 8.02
CA ARG A 56 -7.41 9.99 7.63
C ARG A 56 -8.40 10.96 6.97
N GLN A 57 -9.62 10.53 6.63
CA GLN A 57 -10.60 11.34 5.89
C GLN A 57 -11.78 11.78 6.76
#